data_AF-A0AAJ5BGC5-F1
#
_entry.id   AF-A0AAJ5BGC5-F1
#
_cell.length_a   1.000
_cell.length_b   1.000
_cell.length_c   1.000
_cell.angle_alpha   90.00
_cell.angle_beta   90.00
_cell.angle_gamma   90.00
#
_symmetry.space_group_name_H-M   'P 1'
#
loop_
_entity.id
_entity.type
_entity.pdbx_description
1 polymer ?
#
loop_
_entity_poly.entity_id
_entity_poly.type
_entity_poly.pdbx_seq_one_letter_code
_entity_poly.pdbx_strand_id
1 'polypeptide(L)'
;MSNQLKVICVFLGALGLGLLQGCAVEKNTRDVSTIGGKGNPADVYCSSVGGKVQAKQNVKGAYSVCSFSDGLQVDTWELYRANHQS
;
A
#
# COMPACT_ATOMS: atom_id res chain seq x y z
N MET A 1 -32.04 -17.70 -27.20
CA MET A 1 -30.62 -17.28 -27.12
C MET A 1 -30.35 -16.41 -28.35
N SER A 2 -30.76 -15.14 -28.30
CA SER A 2 -31.10 -14.38 -29.51
C SER A 2 -30.59 -12.94 -29.48
N ASN A 3 -29.34 -12.70 -29.05
CA ASN A 3 -28.79 -11.34 -29.04
C ASN A 3 -27.28 -11.20 -29.32
N GLN A 4 -26.57 -12.26 -29.70
CA GLN A 4 -25.14 -12.16 -30.03
C GLN A 4 -24.84 -11.94 -31.52
N LEU A 5 -25.85 -12.01 -32.40
CA LEU A 5 -25.65 -11.89 -33.85
C LEU A 5 -25.89 -10.47 -34.38
N LYS A 6 -26.54 -9.59 -33.61
CA LYS A 6 -26.84 -8.20 -34.03
C LYS A 6 -25.69 -7.22 -33.82
N VAL A 7 -24.74 -7.54 -32.94
CA VAL A 7 -23.70 -6.58 -32.53
C VAL A 7 -22.51 -6.54 -33.50
N ILE A 8 -22.30 -7.61 -34.28
CA ILE A 8 -21.12 -7.74 -35.15
C ILE A 8 -21.28 -6.97 -36.47
N CYS A 9 -22.51 -6.72 -36.95
CA CYS A 9 -22.72 -6.10 -38.27
C CYS A 9 -22.92 -4.58 -38.27
N VAL A 10 -23.00 -3.92 -37.11
CA VAL A 10 -23.35 -2.48 -37.05
C VAL A 10 -22.15 -1.54 -36.88
N PHE A 11 -20.96 -2.03 -36.53
CA PHE A 11 -19.80 -1.16 -36.31
C PHE A 11 -18.69 -1.32 -37.36
N LEU A 12 -19.08 -1.58 -38.61
CA LEU A 12 -18.25 -1.41 -39.83
C LEU A 12 -18.54 -0.04 -40.47
N GLY A 13 -18.59 1.02 -39.66
CA GLY A 13 -18.89 2.37 -40.13
C GLY A 13 -18.23 3.42 -39.25
N ALA A 14 -17.45 4.29 -39.89
CA ALA A 14 -16.80 5.49 -39.38
C ALA A 14 -15.41 5.31 -38.73
N LEU A 15 -14.39 5.54 -39.56
CA LEU A 15 -13.12 6.15 -39.20
C LEU A 15 -13.35 7.34 -38.24
N GLY A 16 -12.68 7.32 -37.09
CA GLY A 16 -12.58 8.45 -36.18
C GLY A 16 -11.19 8.50 -35.55
N LEU A 17 -10.46 9.58 -35.81
CA LEU A 17 -9.10 9.89 -35.33
C LEU A 17 -8.91 9.54 -33.84
N GLY A 18 -8.10 8.53 -33.56
CA GLY A 18 -7.65 8.20 -32.21
C GLY A 18 -6.21 8.66 -32.01
N LEU A 19 -6.00 9.81 -31.37
CA LEU A 19 -4.75 10.14 -30.66
C LEU A 19 -5.07 11.08 -29.47
N LEU A 20 -5.61 10.50 -28.41
CA LEU A 20 -5.48 11.05 -27.05
C LEU A 20 -4.83 9.96 -26.20
N GLN A 21 -3.50 9.89 -26.24
CA GLN A 21 -2.71 9.16 -25.25
C GLN A 21 -2.80 9.93 -23.93
N GLY A 22 -3.88 9.70 -23.19
CA GLY A 22 -3.92 10.06 -21.78
C GLY A 22 -2.94 9.17 -21.04
N CYS A 23 -1.94 9.77 -20.38
CA CYS A 23 -1.13 9.06 -19.40
C CYS A 23 -2.07 8.56 -18.30
N ALA A 24 -2.47 7.30 -18.36
CA ALA A 24 -2.85 6.60 -17.16
C ALA A 24 -1.59 6.56 -16.29
N VAL A 25 -1.52 7.41 -15.26
CA VAL A 25 -0.67 7.14 -14.12
C VAL A 25 -1.17 5.81 -13.59
N GLU A 26 -0.44 4.75 -13.94
CA GLU A 26 -0.55 3.47 -13.28
C GLU A 26 -0.23 3.81 -11.82
N LYS A 27 -1.28 3.79 -10.99
CA LYS A 27 -1.13 3.90 -9.55
C LYS A 27 -0.41 2.64 -9.13
N ASN A 28 0.91 2.66 -9.30
CA ASN A 28 1.83 1.73 -8.70
C ASN A 28 1.61 1.94 -7.20
N THR A 29 0.66 1.20 -6.65
CA THR A 29 0.64 0.84 -5.24
C THR A 29 1.99 0.18 -5.02
N ARG A 30 3.02 1.01 -4.78
CA ARG A 30 4.17 0.60 -3.99
C ARG A 30 3.52 -0.03 -2.80
N ASP A 31 3.66 -1.34 -2.75
CA ASP A 31 3.02 -2.17 -1.77
C ASP A 31 3.46 -1.61 -0.41
N VAL A 32 2.54 -0.91 0.26
CA VAL A 32 2.74 -0.40 1.62
C VAL A 32 3.05 -1.56 2.56
N SER A 33 2.84 -2.83 2.12
CA SER A 33 3.35 -4.03 2.76
C SER A 33 4.88 -4.07 2.96
N THR A 34 5.66 -3.28 2.20
CA THR A 34 7.14 -3.28 2.36
C THR A 34 7.62 -2.32 3.46
N ILE A 35 6.84 -1.29 3.80
CA ILE A 35 7.13 -0.42 4.96
C ILE A 35 6.54 -1.11 6.19
N GLY A 36 7.34 -1.44 7.21
CA GLY A 36 6.83 -2.19 8.36
C GLY A 36 7.16 -3.69 8.36
N GLY A 37 7.85 -4.18 7.32
CA GLY A 37 8.04 -5.61 7.08
C GLY A 37 8.97 -6.30 8.07
N LYS A 38 8.87 -7.62 8.14
CA LYS A 38 9.59 -8.56 9.04
C LYS A 38 11.13 -8.47 9.02
N GLY A 39 11.73 -7.59 8.20
CA GLY A 39 13.17 -7.33 8.12
C GLY A 39 13.63 -5.99 8.73
N ASN A 40 12.73 -5.07 9.05
CA ASN A 40 13.12 -3.84 9.77
C ASN A 40 13.36 -4.19 11.25
N PRO A 41 14.55 -3.92 11.82
CA PRO A 41 14.86 -4.27 13.21
C PRO A 41 13.87 -3.67 14.23
N ALA A 42 13.34 -2.47 13.97
CA ALA A 42 12.36 -1.84 14.84
C ALA A 42 11.01 -2.58 14.83
N ASP A 43 10.55 -3.06 13.67
CA ASP A 43 9.30 -3.82 13.51
C ASP A 43 9.43 -5.25 14.06
N VAL A 44 10.60 -5.86 13.86
CA VAL A 44 10.96 -7.14 14.47
C VAL A 44 10.93 -7.02 16.00
N TYR A 45 11.53 -5.96 16.54
CA TYR A 45 11.54 -5.74 17.99
C TYR A 45 10.14 -5.52 18.54
N CYS A 46 9.32 -4.68 17.89
CA CYS A 46 7.91 -4.50 18.26
C CYS A 46 7.16 -5.85 18.38
N SER A 47 7.33 -6.72 17.37
CA SER A 47 6.71 -8.06 17.39
C SER A 47 7.26 -8.95 18.51
N SER A 48 8.56 -8.83 18.81
CA SER A 48 9.22 -9.62 19.86
C SER A 48 8.75 -9.26 21.28
N VAL A 49 8.33 -8.01 21.51
CA VAL A 49 7.80 -7.54 22.80
C VAL A 49 6.27 -7.66 22.89
N GLY A 50 5.64 -8.43 22.00
CA GLY A 50 4.21 -8.70 22.00
C GLY A 50 3.34 -7.60 21.37
N GLY A 51 3.96 -6.60 20.74
CA GLY A 51 3.26 -5.57 19.99
C GLY A 51 2.89 -6.02 18.57
N LYS A 52 1.97 -5.28 17.95
CA LYS A 52 1.60 -5.44 16.54
C LYS A 52 2.08 -4.22 15.76
N VAL A 53 2.85 -4.46 14.71
CA VAL A 53 3.30 -3.41 13.79
C VAL A 53 2.12 -2.94 12.95
N GLN A 54 1.94 -1.62 12.86
CA GLN A 54 0.92 -0.98 12.02
C GLN A 54 1.60 0.07 11.13
N ALA A 55 1.63 -0.19 9.82
CA ALA A 55 2.10 0.78 8.85
C ALA A 55 1.14 1.97 8.78
N LYS A 56 1.70 3.17 8.70
CA LYS A 56 1.02 4.46 8.66
C LYS A 56 1.66 5.35 7.60
N GLN A 57 0.91 6.35 7.14
CA GLN A 57 1.34 7.33 6.16
C GLN A 57 0.91 8.72 6.61
N ASN A 58 1.81 9.70 6.51
CA ASN A 58 1.48 11.11 6.71
C ASN A 58 2.15 11.97 5.61
N VAL A 59 2.02 13.30 5.72
CA VAL A 59 2.60 14.27 4.77
C VAL A 59 4.13 14.23 4.71
N LYS A 60 4.79 13.70 5.74
CA LYS A 60 6.26 13.55 5.83
C LYS A 60 6.75 12.20 5.29
N GLY A 61 5.86 11.23 5.11
CA GLY A 61 6.22 9.90 4.60
C GLY A 61 5.51 8.75 5.32
N ALA A 62 5.95 7.54 4.97
CA ALA A 62 5.50 6.32 5.61
C ALA A 62 6.27 6.10 6.94
N TYR A 63 5.61 5.54 7.93
CA TYR A 63 6.16 5.21 9.24
C TYR A 63 5.39 4.03 9.85
N SER A 64 5.88 3.45 10.94
CA SER A 64 5.23 2.32 11.61
C SER A 64 5.07 2.58 13.10
N VAL A 65 3.89 2.26 13.64
CA VAL A 65 3.63 2.29 15.09
C VAL A 65 3.51 0.86 15.62
N CYS A 66 4.00 0.65 16.85
CA CYS A 66 3.82 -0.57 17.61
C CYS A 66 2.58 -0.42 18.49
N SER A 67 1.58 -1.26 18.28
CA SER A 67 0.31 -1.25 19.03
C SER A 67 0.23 -2.43 19.99
N PHE A 68 -0.13 -2.15 21.25
CA PHE A 68 -0.30 -3.15 22.30
C PHE A 68 -1.78 -3.40 22.62
N SER A 69 -2.08 -4.51 23.30
CA SER A 69 -3.46 -4.93 23.63
C SER A 69 -4.15 -4.03 24.66
N ASP A 70 -3.38 -3.28 25.45
CA ASP A 70 -3.86 -2.28 26.40
C ASP A 70 -4.21 -0.94 25.73
N GLY A 71 -3.99 -0.82 24.41
CA GLY A 71 -4.23 0.38 23.63
C GLY A 71 -3.02 1.31 23.49
N LEU A 72 -1.89 1.00 24.12
CA LEU A 72 -0.66 1.77 23.97
C LEU A 72 -0.17 1.71 22.51
N GLN A 73 0.24 2.87 21.99
CA GLN A 73 0.85 3.00 20.68
C GLN A 73 2.11 3.86 20.77
N VAL A 74 3.20 3.36 20.22
CA VAL A 74 4.51 4.03 20.20
C VAL A 74 5.13 3.91 18.82
N ASP A 75 5.92 4.88 18.37
CA ASP A 75 6.68 4.73 17.13
C ASP A 75 7.67 3.56 17.25
N THR A 76 7.77 2.74 16.20
CA THR A 76 8.60 1.52 16.23
C THR A 76 10.08 1.83 16.43
N TRP A 77 10.59 2.92 15.85
CA TRP A 77 11.98 3.34 16.01
C TRP A 77 12.24 3.99 17.36
N GLU A 78 11.26 4.71 17.92
CA GLU A 78 11.33 5.22 19.29
C GLU A 78 11.46 4.07 20.29
N LEU A 79 10.58 3.07 20.20
CA LEU A 79 10.64 1.85 21.02
C LEU A 79 11.98 1.14 20.86
N TYR A 80 12.44 0.92 19.63
CA TYR A 80 13.71 0.25 19.37
C TYR A 80 14.90 0.97 20.01
N ARG A 81 15.05 2.29 19.79
CA ARG A 81 16.19 3.06 20.32
C ARG A 81 16.20 3.13 21.84
N ALA A 82 15.03 3.26 22.47
CA ALA A 82 14.92 3.29 23.94
C ALA A 82 15.42 1.99 24.60
N ASN A 83 15.45 0.89 23.85
CA ASN A 83 15.87 -0.43 24.34
C ASN A 83 17.21 -0.92 23.76
N HIS A 84 17.89 -0.11 22.94
CA HIS A 84 19.15 -0.47 22.27
C HIS A 84 20.21 0.64 22.37
N GLN A 85 20.17 1.45 23.44
CA GLN A 85 21.21 2.44 23.73
C GLN A 85 22.43 1.76 24.36
N SER A 86 23.56 1.89 23.67
CA SER A 86 24.92 1.54 24.15
C SER A 86 25.65 2.78 24.64
#